data_AF-A0A957RYN3-F1
#
_entry.id   AF-A0A957RYN3-F1
#
_cell.length_a   1.000
_cell.length_b   1.000
_cell.length_c   1.000
_cell.angle_alpha   90.00
_cell.angle_beta   90.00
_cell.angle_gamma   90.00
#
_symmetry.space_group_name_H-M   'P 1'
#
loop_
_entity.id
_entity.type
_entity.pdbx_description
1 polymer ?
#
loop_
_entity_poly.entity_id
_entity_poly.type
_entity_poly.pdbx_seq_one_letter_code
_entity_poly.pdbx_strand_id
1 'polypeptide(L)'
;MASRFISTFVAENGDSWRFEYDHDTGQGIVTGSDIDADERYKVIEGVANDLVMDSEEKRWLLAAWEEATGRRSEFHDEISA
;
A
#
# COMPACT_ATOMS: atom_id res chain seq x y z
N MET A 1 13.80 -14.15 -11.01
CA MET A 1 13.17 -13.72 -9.74
C MET A 1 12.05 -12.78 -10.12
N ALA A 2 10.87 -12.88 -9.49
CA ALA A 2 9.82 -11.93 -9.78
C ALA A 2 10.30 -10.55 -9.32
N SER A 3 10.53 -9.63 -10.24
CA SER A 3 10.93 -8.25 -9.95
C SER A 3 9.78 -7.41 -9.37
N ARG A 4 8.62 -8.03 -9.12
CA ARG A 4 7.43 -7.36 -8.64
C ARG A 4 6.81 -8.05 -7.45
N PHE A 5 6.46 -7.26 -6.45
CA PHE A 5 5.62 -7.62 -5.33
C PHE A 5 4.18 -7.14 -5.57
N ILE A 6 3.20 -7.93 -5.16
CA ILE A 6 1.78 -7.59 -5.32
C ILE A 6 1.05 -7.94 -4.03
N SER A 7 0.26 -7.00 -3.52
CA SER A 7 -0.66 -7.20 -2.39
C SER A 7 -2.07 -6.77 -2.79
N THR A 8 -3.08 -7.46 -2.27
CA THR A 8 -4.48 -7.16 -2.51
C THR A 8 -5.24 -7.10 -1.19
N PHE A 9 -6.22 -6.21 -1.11
CA PHE A 9 -7.04 -6.01 0.07
C PHE A 9 -8.49 -5.75 -0.33
N VAL A 10 -9.43 -6.18 0.52
CA VAL A 10 -10.85 -5.88 0.38
C VAL A 10 -11.30 -5.36 1.73
N ALA A 11 -11.71 -4.09 1.76
CA ALA A 11 -12.22 -3.42 2.95
C ALA A 11 -13.62 -3.92 3.31
N GLU A 12 -14.04 -3.67 4.55
CA GLU A 12 -15.36 -4.11 5.05
C GLU A 12 -16.54 -3.47 4.29
N ASN A 13 -16.34 -2.27 3.72
CA ASN A 13 -17.30 -1.58 2.86
C ASN A 13 -17.44 -2.22 1.46
N GLY A 14 -16.58 -3.18 1.12
CA GLY A 14 -16.55 -3.87 -0.18
C GLY A 14 -15.55 -3.28 -1.17
N ASP A 15 -14.82 -2.22 -0.82
CA ASP A 15 -13.82 -1.63 -1.69
C ASP A 15 -12.60 -2.56 -1.79
N SER A 16 -12.14 -2.75 -3.02
CA SER A 16 -11.00 -3.61 -3.34
C SER A 16 -9.82 -2.76 -3.75
N TRP A 17 -8.65 -3.10 -3.24
CA TRP A 17 -7.40 -2.43 -3.48
C TRP A 17 -6.33 -3.42 -3.93
N ARG A 18 -5.46 -2.95 -4.82
CA ARG A 18 -4.32 -3.69 -5.34
C ARG A 18 -3.10 -2.79 -5.35
N PHE A 19 -2.08 -3.21 -4.64
CA PHE A 19 -0.77 -2.57 -4.58
C PHE A 19 0.24 -3.40 -5.36
N GLU A 20 1.03 -2.73 -6.20
CA GLU A 20 2.13 -3.32 -6.95
C GLU A 20 3.42 -2.54 -6.63
N TYR A 21 4.49 -3.26 -6.36
CA TYR A 21 5.82 -2.68 -6.16
C TYR A 21 6.82 -3.32 -7.12
N ASP A 22 7.50 -2.48 -7.90
CA ASP A 22 8.51 -2.89 -8.86
C ASP A 22 9.90 -2.67 -8.24
N HIS A 23 10.61 -3.76 -7.93
CA HIS A 23 11.91 -3.73 -7.25
C HIS A 23 13.04 -3.17 -8.14
N ASP A 24 12.90 -3.24 -9.47
CA ASP A 24 13.91 -2.74 -10.39
C ASP A 24 13.89 -1.21 -10.43
N THR A 25 12.69 -0.63 -10.35
CA THR A 25 12.48 0.82 -10.40
C THR A 25 12.26 1.47 -9.03
N GLY A 26 11.99 0.67 -8.00
CA GLY A 26 11.62 1.13 -6.66
C GLY A 26 10.25 1.83 -6.60
N GLN A 27 9.37 1.59 -7.59
CA GLN A 27 8.08 2.27 -7.71
C GLN A 27 6.96 1.43 -7.10
N GLY A 28 6.18 2.05 -6.20
CA GLY A 28 4.92 1.52 -5.69
C GLY A 28 3.73 2.20 -6.35
N ILE A 29 2.73 1.42 -6.77
CA ILE A 29 1.47 1.90 -7.35
C ILE A 29 0.31 1.21 -6.64
N VAL A 30 -0.74 1.96 -6.31
CA VAL A 30 -2.01 1.43 -5.83
C VAL A 30 -3.13 1.74 -6.82
N THR A 31 -4.03 0.77 -6.97
CA THR A 31 -5.25 0.80 -7.78
C THR A 31 -6.41 0.24 -6.95
N GLY A 32 -7.65 0.61 -7.26
CA GLY A 32 -8.80 0.09 -6.52
C GLY A 32 -10.12 0.16 -7.28
N SER A 33 -11.19 -0.35 -6.67
CA SER A 33 -12.53 -0.35 -7.25
C SER A 33 -13.33 0.91 -6.98
N ASP A 34 -12.94 1.72 -5.98
CA ASP A 34 -13.57 3.01 -5.66
C ASP A 34 -12.98 4.19 -6.44
N ILE A 35 -12.10 3.89 -7.40
CA ILE A 35 -11.49 4.86 -8.32
C ILE A 35 -11.79 4.44 -9.75
N ASP A 36 -11.63 5.36 -10.69
CA ASP A 36 -11.70 5.00 -12.11
C ASP A 36 -10.70 3.86 -12.38
N ALA A 37 -11.11 2.82 -13.11
CA ALA A 37 -10.36 1.56 -13.22
C ALA A 37 -8.93 1.71 -13.79
N ASP A 38 -8.64 2.85 -14.42
CA ASP A 38 -7.33 3.19 -15.00
C ASP A 38 -6.50 4.16 -14.12
N GLU A 39 -7.07 4.68 -13.04
CA GLU A 39 -6.35 5.56 -12.12
C GLU A 39 -5.33 4.78 -11.29
N ARG A 40 -4.12 5.35 -11.22
CA ARG A 40 -2.95 4.76 -10.57
C ARG A 40 -2.32 5.78 -9.68
N TYR A 41 -2.27 5.50 -8.39
CA TYR A 41 -1.70 6.40 -7.41
C TYR A 41 -0.32 5.93 -7.01
N LYS A 42 0.64 6.85 -7.00
CA LYS A 42 1.99 6.56 -6.52
C LYS A 42 1.97 6.38 -5.01
N VAL A 43 2.62 5.32 -4.57
CA VAL A 43 2.82 5.01 -3.16
C VAL A 43 4.26 5.35 -2.82
N ILE A 44 4.44 6.20 -1.81
CA ILE A 44 5.74 6.61 -1.30
C ILE A 44 5.69 6.38 0.21
N GLU A 45 6.61 5.56 0.72
CA GLU A 45 6.72 5.26 2.16
C GLU A 45 5.41 4.72 2.77
N GLY A 46 4.67 3.91 2.00
CA GLY A 46 3.40 3.32 2.43
C GLY A 46 2.20 4.26 2.34
N VAL A 47 2.34 5.43 1.72
CA VAL A 47 1.27 6.44 1.60
C VAL A 47 0.98 6.78 0.14
N ALA A 48 -0.29 6.80 -0.23
CA ALA A 48 -0.78 7.34 -1.50
C ALA A 48 -1.34 8.75 -1.28
N ASN A 49 -0.52 9.80 -1.42
CA ASN A 49 -0.87 11.18 -1.03
C ASN A 49 -2.06 11.78 -1.80
N ASP A 50 -2.28 11.32 -3.03
CA ASP A 50 -3.35 11.83 -3.90
C ASP A 50 -4.62 10.96 -3.83
N LEU A 51 -4.63 9.94 -2.95
CA LEU A 51 -5.75 9.03 -2.76
C LEU A 51 -6.29 9.15 -1.33
N VAL A 52 -7.59 9.44 -1.21
CA VAL A 52 -8.26 9.43 0.09
C VAL A 52 -8.53 7.97 0.45
N MET A 53 -7.81 7.49 1.46
CA MET A 53 -8.02 6.17 2.07
C MET A 53 -8.42 6.32 3.54
N ASP A 54 -9.22 5.38 4.03
CA ASP A 54 -9.55 5.29 5.45
C ASP A 54 -8.39 4.71 6.28
N SER A 55 -8.61 4.56 7.58
CA SER A 55 -7.59 4.08 8.52
C SER A 55 -7.24 2.59 8.35
N GLU A 56 -8.15 1.77 7.85
CA GLU A 56 -7.90 0.34 7.59
C GLU A 56 -7.06 0.18 6.32
N GLU A 57 -7.47 0.84 5.25
CA GLU A 57 -6.81 0.86 3.96
C GLU A 57 -5.38 1.40 4.06
N LYS A 58 -5.18 2.50 4.80
CA LYS A 58 -3.85 3.05 5.08
C LYS A 58 -2.95 2.06 5.82
N ARG A 59 -3.49 1.34 6.80
CA ARG A 59 -2.73 0.32 7.55
C ARG A 59 -2.32 -0.84 6.66
N TRP A 60 -3.23 -1.30 5.80
CA TRP A 60 -2.90 -2.31 4.79
C TRP A 60 -1.80 -1.82 3.83
N LEU A 61 -1.94 -0.61 3.28
CA LEU A 61 -0.99 -0.08 2.29
C LEU A 61 0.42 0.09 2.88
N LEU A 62 0.50 0.57 4.12
CA LEU A 62 1.77 0.66 4.85
C LEU A 62 2.39 -0.72 5.05
N ALA A 63 1.63 -1.71 5.53
CA ALA A 63 2.13 -3.06 5.74
C ALA A 63 2.62 -3.70 4.42
N ALA A 64 1.88 -3.51 3.33
CA ALA A 64 2.24 -3.99 2.00
C ALA A 64 3.53 -3.34 1.49
N TRP A 65 3.72 -2.05 1.75
CA TRP A 65 4.96 -1.34 1.42
C TRP A 65 6.16 -1.84 2.23
N GLU A 66 5.98 -2.05 3.53
CA GLU A 66 7.03 -2.56 4.42
C GLU A 66 7.49 -3.96 3.99
N GLU A 67 6.54 -4.83 3.67
CA GLU A 67 6.83 -6.17 3.14
C GLU A 67 7.56 -6.10 1.79
N ALA A 68 7.08 -5.26 0.86
CA ALA A 68 7.69 -5.08 -0.45
C ALA A 68 9.11 -4.52 -0.38
N THR A 69 9.38 -3.61 0.56
CA THR A 69 10.68 -2.95 0.68
C THR A 69 11.63 -3.64 1.65
N GLY A 70 11.16 -4.64 2.41
CA GLY A 70 11.90 -5.25 3.50
C GLY A 70 12.24 -4.27 4.63
N ARG A 71 11.58 -3.09 4.66
CA ARG A 71 11.74 -2.08 5.71
C ARG A 71 10.59 -2.26 6.68
N ARG A 72 10.87 -2.70 7.89
CA ARG A 72 9.90 -2.58 8.98
C ARG A 72 9.93 -1.14 9.46
N SER A 73 8.79 -0.45 9.44
CA SER A 73 8.73 0.88 10.06
C SER A 73 9.00 0.72 11.56
N GLU A 74 9.98 1.44 12.11
CA GLU A 74 10.30 1.41 13.54
C GLU A 74 9.29 2.18 14.41
N PHE A 75 8.11 2.52 13.89
CA PHE A 75 7.09 3.30 14.62
C PHE A 75 6.12 2.46 15.49
N HIS A 76 6.55 1.32 16.01
CA HIS A 76 5.69 0.44 16.82
C HIS A 76 6.23 0.04 18.19
N ASP A 77 7.13 0.82 18.80
CA ASP A 77 7.69 0.50 20.14
C ASP A 77 7.52 1.60 21.21
N GLU A 78 6.60 2.56 21.05
CA GLU A 78 6.46 3.65 22.05
C GLU A 78 5.05 3.91 22.59
N ILE A 79 4.17 2.90 22.67
CA ILE A 79 3.01 2.95 23.58
C ILE A 79 2.82 1.58 24.27
N SER A 80 3.67 1.31 25.25
CA SER A 80 3.37 0.42 26.38
C SER A 80 4.31 0.79 27.53
N ALA A 81 3.95 1.86 28.24
CA ALA A 81 4.46 2.22 29.57
C ALA A 81 3.28 2.31 30.54
#